data_AF-A0A947I2T8-F1
#
_entry.id   AF-A0A947I2T8-F1
#
_cell.length_a   1.000
_cell.length_b   1.000
_cell.length_c   1.000
_cell.angle_alpha   90.00
_cell.angle_beta   90.00
_cell.angle_gamma   90.00
#
_symmetry.space_group_name_H-M   'P 1'
#
loop_
_entity.id
_entity.type
_entity.pdbx_description
1 polymer ?
#
loop_
_entity_poly.entity_id
_entity_poly.type
_entity_poly.pdbx_seq_one_letter_code
_entity_poly.pdbx_strand_id
1 'polypeptide(L)'
;MSHYLDLLPSNEKAKIRAKLRSPEAYERLREKVKGPEDLERELKVSESYANLSFSLKTEPKIKEELKKQIQEDIDANGIEEVLEQSEAQRKIDIFRFNISVEENPESHQDQIVVSPEGNVGEKIPIKPSFTEKYLSSFG
;
A
#
# COMPACT_ATOMS: atom_id res chain seq x y z
N MET A 1 -27.94 -34.65 11.90
CA MET A 1 -27.42 -33.99 10.69
C MET A 1 -26.20 -34.78 10.24
N SER A 2 -26.25 -35.41 9.06
CA SER A 2 -25.12 -36.15 8.50
C SER A 2 -24.02 -35.17 8.10
N HIS A 3 -22.83 -35.33 8.68
CA HIS A 3 -21.67 -34.51 8.35
C HIS A 3 -21.20 -34.91 6.94
N TYR A 4 -20.95 -33.96 6.02
CA TYR A 4 -20.55 -34.25 4.64
C TYR A 4 -19.37 -35.25 4.54
N LEU A 5 -18.46 -35.19 5.51
CA LEU A 5 -17.35 -36.13 5.65
C LEU A 5 -17.78 -37.60 5.79
N ASP A 6 -18.98 -37.90 6.30
CA ASP A 6 -19.47 -39.28 6.49
C ASP A 6 -19.85 -39.98 5.18
N LEU A 7 -20.07 -39.23 4.10
CA LEU A 7 -20.37 -39.77 2.76
C LEU A 7 -19.12 -40.23 2.01
N LEU A 8 -17.92 -39.86 2.48
CA LEU A 8 -16.68 -40.18 1.79
C LEU A 8 -16.19 -41.62 2.07
N PRO A 9 -15.55 -42.28 1.09
CA PRO A 9 -14.86 -43.54 1.30
C PRO A 9 -13.80 -43.45 2.42
N SER A 10 -13.60 -44.56 3.16
CA SER A 10 -12.71 -44.62 4.33
C SER A 10 -11.26 -44.16 4.05
N ASN A 11 -10.74 -44.45 2.87
CA ASN A 11 -9.38 -44.04 2.46
C ASN A 11 -9.26 -42.53 2.24
N GLU A 12 -10.29 -41.88 1.70
CA GLU A 12 -10.31 -40.43 1.49
C GLU A 12 -10.54 -39.69 2.81
N LYS A 13 -11.39 -40.25 3.69
CA LYS A 13 -11.56 -39.79 5.08
C LYS A 13 -10.23 -39.82 5.85
N ALA A 14 -9.42 -40.86 5.67
CA ALA A 14 -8.12 -40.98 6.32
C ALA A 14 -7.11 -39.95 5.82
N LYS A 15 -7.04 -39.74 4.49
CA LYS A 15 -6.18 -38.72 3.88
C LYS A 15 -6.56 -37.30 4.31
N ILE A 16 -7.85 -36.98 4.32
CA ILE A 16 -8.35 -35.66 4.74
C ILE A 16 -8.09 -35.43 6.23
N ARG A 17 -8.30 -36.44 7.10
CA ARG A 17 -7.97 -36.33 8.52
C ARG A 17 -6.47 -36.15 8.75
N ALA A 18 -5.62 -36.91 8.04
CA ALA A 18 -4.19 -36.75 8.12
C ALA A 18 -3.75 -35.35 7.66
N LYS A 19 -4.37 -34.81 6.61
CA LYS A 19 -4.06 -33.45 6.11
C LYS A 19 -4.54 -32.33 7.05
N LEU A 20 -5.70 -32.50 7.70
CA LEU A 20 -6.27 -31.47 8.58
C LEU A 20 -5.75 -31.53 10.02
N ARG A 21 -5.24 -32.69 10.47
CA ARG A 21 -4.76 -32.91 11.85
C ARG A 21 -3.28 -33.28 11.92
N SER A 22 -2.53 -33.18 10.82
CA SER A 22 -1.07 -33.38 10.88
C SER A 22 -0.42 -32.14 11.50
N PRO A 23 0.53 -32.33 12.42
CA PRO A 23 1.35 -31.25 12.96
C PRO A 23 1.99 -30.40 11.86
N GLU A 24 2.49 -31.05 10.80
CA GLU A 24 3.14 -30.40 9.66
C GLU A 24 2.19 -29.48 8.86
N ALA A 25 0.92 -29.86 8.67
CA ALA A 25 -0.06 -28.98 8.04
C ALA A 25 -0.44 -27.79 8.94
N TYR A 26 -0.42 -28.00 10.26
CA TYR A 26 -0.66 -26.95 11.25
C TYR A 26 0.51 -25.96 11.34
N GLU A 27 1.75 -26.44 11.23
CA GLU A 27 2.95 -25.60 11.15
C GLU A 27 2.96 -24.75 9.89
N ARG A 28 2.65 -25.34 8.72
CA ARG A 28 2.49 -24.59 7.46
C ARG A 28 1.36 -23.56 7.51
N LEU A 29 0.30 -23.83 8.27
CA LEU A 29 -0.77 -22.85 8.50
C LEU A 29 -0.29 -21.73 9.43
N ARG A 30 0.45 -22.07 10.49
CA ARG A 30 1.00 -21.12 11.44
C ARG A 30 2.05 -20.20 10.81
N GLU A 31 2.84 -20.71 9.86
CA GLU A 31 3.77 -19.92 9.05
C GLU A 31 3.07 -18.95 8.10
N LYS A 32 1.84 -19.28 7.65
CA LYS A 32 1.06 -18.44 6.73
C LYS A 32 0.21 -17.39 7.43
N VAL A 33 -0.09 -17.57 8.71
CA VAL A 33 -0.87 -16.63 9.49
C VAL A 33 0.09 -15.57 10.04
N LYS A 34 -0.09 -14.33 9.60
CA LYS A 34 0.66 -13.18 10.13
C LYS A 34 0.44 -13.07 11.64
N GLY A 35 1.50 -12.71 12.37
CA GLY A 35 1.42 -12.49 13.80
C GLY A 35 0.52 -11.28 14.14
N PRO A 36 -0.03 -11.22 15.36
CA PRO A 36 -0.80 -10.05 15.80
C PRO A 36 0.03 -8.77 15.74
N GLU A 37 1.33 -8.83 16.06
CA GLU A 37 2.24 -7.68 16.00
C GLU A 37 2.43 -7.17 14.57
N ASP A 38 2.52 -8.07 13.58
CA ASP A 38 2.66 -7.69 12.18
C ASP A 38 1.37 -7.03 11.66
N LEU A 39 0.22 -7.56 12.06
CA LEU A 39 -1.09 -6.97 11.74
C LEU A 39 -1.23 -5.57 12.34
N GLU A 40 -0.80 -5.35 13.59
CA GLU A 40 -0.82 -4.03 14.22
C GLU A 40 0.05 -3.02 13.47
N ARG A 41 1.22 -3.44 12.95
CA ARG A 41 2.09 -2.58 12.15
C ARG A 41 1.44 -2.21 10.83
N GLU A 42 0.87 -3.18 10.11
CA GLU A 42 0.17 -2.95 8.84
C GLU A 42 -1.04 -2.05 9.01
N LEU A 43 -1.83 -2.26 10.08
CA LEU A 43 -2.98 -1.41 10.40
C LEU A 43 -2.58 0.03 10.67
N LYS A 44 -1.51 0.27 11.44
CA LYS A 44 -1.01 1.63 11.69
C LYS A 44 -0.60 2.34 10.41
N VAL A 45 0.10 1.64 9.52
CA VAL A 45 0.51 2.21 8.23
C VAL A 45 -0.72 2.54 7.38
N SER A 46 -1.68 1.62 7.30
CA SER A 46 -2.94 1.84 6.57
C SER A 46 -3.74 3.01 7.15
N GLU A 47 -3.79 3.15 8.47
CA GLU A 47 -4.44 4.26 9.16
C GLU A 47 -3.80 5.60 8.78
N SER A 48 -2.47 5.70 8.76
CA SER A 48 -1.76 6.91 8.34
C SER A 48 -2.08 7.31 6.90
N TYR A 49 -2.14 6.36 5.96
CA TYR A 49 -2.54 6.65 4.58
C TYR A 49 -3.99 7.09 4.47
N ALA A 50 -4.89 6.46 5.23
CA ALA A 50 -6.30 6.83 5.25
C ALA A 50 -6.50 8.25 5.78
N ASN A 51 -5.81 8.61 6.87
CA ASN A 51 -5.81 9.97 7.43
C ASN A 51 -5.30 10.97 6.41
N LEU A 52 -4.15 10.69 5.79
CA LEU A 52 -3.60 11.58 4.75
C LEU A 52 -4.57 11.74 3.57
N SER A 53 -5.16 10.66 3.07
CA SER A 53 -6.14 10.68 1.98
C SER A 53 -7.37 11.50 2.33
N PHE A 54 -7.83 11.40 3.59
CA PHE A 54 -8.94 12.20 4.10
C PHE A 54 -8.55 13.68 4.17
N SER A 55 -7.43 14.02 4.81
CA SER A 55 -6.91 15.39 4.94
C SER A 55 -6.71 16.07 3.58
N LEU A 56 -6.19 15.34 2.58
CA LEU A 56 -6.02 15.87 1.23
C LEU A 56 -7.35 16.17 0.51
N LYS A 57 -8.44 15.50 0.89
CA LYS A 57 -9.78 15.71 0.32
C LYS A 57 -10.55 16.81 1.07
N THR A 58 -10.36 16.93 2.38
CA THR A 58 -11.11 17.87 3.22
C THR A 58 -10.43 19.23 3.37
N GLU A 59 -9.11 19.26 3.43
CA GLU A 59 -8.33 20.45 3.77
C GLU A 59 -7.42 20.90 2.63
N PRO A 60 -7.82 21.93 1.85
CA PRO A 60 -7.01 22.39 0.72
C PRO A 60 -5.67 22.98 1.16
N LYS A 61 -5.57 23.51 2.39
CA LYS A 61 -4.32 24.03 2.95
C LYS A 61 -3.26 22.94 3.12
N ILE A 62 -3.64 21.79 3.66
CA ILE A 62 -2.74 20.63 3.82
C ILE A 62 -2.25 20.17 2.44
N LYS A 63 -3.15 20.14 1.45
CA LYS A 63 -2.77 19.79 0.07
C LYS A 63 -1.75 20.77 -0.52
N GLU A 64 -1.91 22.07 -0.29
CA GLU A 64 -0.95 23.08 -0.75
C GLU A 64 0.40 23.01 -0.02
N GLU A 65 0.39 22.73 1.29
CA GLU A 65 1.60 22.56 2.10
C GLU A 65 2.38 21.32 1.67
N LEU A 66 1.71 20.19 1.50
CA LEU A 66 2.33 18.96 1.00
C LEU A 66 2.90 19.17 -0.42
N LYS A 67 2.19 19.92 -1.28
CA LYS A 67 2.67 20.29 -2.62
C LYS A 67 3.94 21.13 -2.56
N LYS A 68 4.02 22.11 -1.67
CA LYS A 68 5.24 22.91 -1.47
C LYS A 68 6.39 22.06 -0.97
N GLN A 69 6.15 21.19 0.00
CA GLN A 69 7.20 20.35 0.56
C GLN A 69 7.77 19.35 -0.46
N ILE A 70 6.90 18.73 -1.28
CA ILE A 70 7.34 17.88 -2.39
C ILE A 70 8.13 18.69 -3.41
N GLN A 71 7.70 19.92 -3.72
CA GLN A 71 8.41 20.80 -4.64
C GLN A 71 9.81 21.18 -4.12
N GLU A 72 9.92 21.52 -2.83
CA GLU A 72 11.21 21.79 -2.18
C GLU A 72 12.12 20.56 -2.19
N ASP A 73 11.59 19.37 -1.91
CA ASP A 73 12.35 18.13 -1.93
C ASP A 73 12.81 17.75 -3.36
N ILE A 74 12.00 18.05 -4.39
CA ILE A 74 12.36 17.88 -5.81
C ILE A 74 13.45 18.88 -6.22
N ASP A 75 13.34 20.14 -5.81
CA ASP A 75 14.33 21.18 -6.13
C ASP A 75 15.68 20.91 -5.43
N ALA A 76 15.66 20.31 -4.23
CA ALA A 76 16.84 20.01 -3.43
C ALA A 76 17.57 18.72 -3.87
N ASN A 77 16.84 17.62 -4.06
CA ASN A 77 17.42 16.29 -4.30
C ASN A 77 17.30 15.84 -5.78
N GLY A 78 16.47 16.51 -6.56
CA GLY A 78 16.18 16.15 -7.95
C GLY A 78 15.00 15.18 -8.09
N ILE A 79 14.33 15.27 -9.24
CA ILE A 79 13.14 14.49 -9.58
C ILE A 79 13.38 12.97 -9.45
N GLU A 80 14.56 12.51 -9.88
CA GLU A 80 14.91 11.09 -9.92
C GLU A 80 15.08 10.47 -8.52
N GLU A 81 15.33 11.30 -7.51
CA GLU A 81 15.50 10.84 -6.13
C GLU A 81 14.16 10.75 -5.40
N VAL A 82 13.25 11.69 -5.65
CA VAL A 82 11.93 11.76 -5.00
C VAL A 82 10.90 10.84 -5.66
N LEU A 83 10.88 10.74 -6.99
CA LEU A 83 9.90 9.97 -7.74
C LEU A 83 10.47 8.63 -8.21
N GLU A 84 9.63 7.60 -8.23
CA GLU A 84 10.00 6.31 -8.81
C GLU A 84 10.12 6.41 -10.35
N GLN A 85 11.11 5.70 -10.89
CA GLN A 85 11.46 5.76 -12.30
C GLN A 85 10.32 5.29 -13.19
N SER A 86 9.68 6.23 -13.87
CA SER A 86 8.83 5.99 -15.03
C SER A 86 9.30 6.88 -16.18
N GLU A 87 9.16 6.43 -17.42
CA GLU A 87 9.51 7.19 -18.63
C GLU A 87 8.79 8.55 -18.74
N ALA A 88 7.78 8.79 -17.89
CA ALA A 88 7.04 10.04 -17.71
C ALA A 88 7.83 11.17 -17.03
N GLN A 89 9.05 10.91 -16.54
CA GLN A 89 9.96 11.87 -15.90
C GLN A 89 10.26 13.14 -16.72
N ARG A 90 10.03 13.12 -18.04
CA ARG A 90 10.40 14.24 -18.92
C ARG A 90 9.29 15.29 -19.12
N LYS A 91 8.10 15.08 -18.57
CA LYS A 91 6.91 15.93 -18.85
C LYS A 91 6.13 16.40 -17.63
N ILE A 92 6.63 16.16 -16.42
CA ILE A 92 6.03 16.81 -15.26
C ILE A 92 6.45 18.28 -15.30
N ASP A 93 5.52 19.16 -15.61
CA ASP A 93 5.67 20.57 -15.23
C ASP A 93 5.71 20.60 -13.70
N ILE A 94 6.91 20.73 -13.14
CA ILE A 94 7.20 20.71 -11.69
C ILE A 94 6.31 21.69 -10.92
N PHE A 95 5.78 22.72 -11.58
CA PHE A 95 4.89 23.71 -10.98
C PHE A 95 3.41 23.32 -10.96
N ARG A 96 2.98 22.34 -11.75
CA ARG A 96 1.56 22.01 -11.98
C ARG A 96 1.29 20.52 -11.86
N PHE A 97 1.26 20.05 -10.62
CA PHE A 97 0.88 18.68 -10.29
C PHE A 97 -0.20 18.63 -9.19
N ASN A 98 -0.93 17.53 -9.17
CA ASN A 98 -1.87 17.12 -8.14
C ASN A 98 -1.32 15.92 -7.36
N ILE A 99 -1.69 15.84 -6.09
CA ILE A 99 -1.31 14.75 -5.19
C ILE A 99 -2.56 13.95 -4.84
N SER A 100 -2.45 12.63 -4.91
CA SER A 100 -3.46 11.68 -4.46
C SER A 100 -2.81 10.51 -3.73
N VAL A 101 -3.59 9.84 -2.89
CA VAL A 101 -3.21 8.54 -2.32
C VAL A 101 -4.00 7.48 -3.10
N GLU A 102 -3.29 6.51 -3.67
CA GLU A 102 -3.88 5.46 -4.48
C GLU A 102 -3.27 4.10 -4.16
N GLU A 103 -4.06 3.05 -4.35
CA GLU A 103 -3.61 1.67 -4.20
C GLU A 103 -2.73 1.29 -5.40
N ASN A 104 -1.56 0.71 -5.13
CA ASN A 104 -0.71 0.14 -6.16
C ASN A 104 -1.37 -1.16 -6.69
N PRO A 105 -1.60 -1.29 -8.01
CA PRO A 105 -2.28 -2.46 -8.59
C PRO A 105 -1.49 -3.77 -8.44
N GLU A 106 -0.17 -3.71 -8.22
CA GLU A 106 0.67 -4.90 -8.07
C GLU A 106 0.86 -5.32 -6.61
N SER A 107 1.11 -4.35 -5.72
CA SER A 107 1.39 -4.64 -4.30
C SER A 107 0.15 -4.57 -3.41
N HIS A 108 -0.97 -4.01 -3.89
CA HIS A 108 -2.18 -3.74 -3.11
C HIS A 108 -1.92 -2.87 -1.87
N GLN A 109 -0.86 -2.07 -1.90
CA GLN A 109 -0.53 -1.13 -0.83
C GLN A 109 -0.81 0.30 -1.28
N ASP A 110 -1.30 1.11 -0.36
CA ASP A 110 -1.50 2.53 -0.58
C ASP A 110 -0.15 3.24 -0.76
N GLN A 111 -0.11 4.13 -1.75
CA GLN A 111 1.07 4.93 -2.06
C GLN A 111 0.66 6.37 -2.40
N ILE A 112 1.58 7.31 -2.13
CA ILE A 112 1.40 8.71 -2.52
C ILE A 112 1.82 8.84 -3.99
N VAL A 113 0.93 9.42 -4.78
CA VAL A 113 1.06 9.54 -6.22
C VAL A 113 0.97 11.01 -6.62
N VAL A 114 1.83 11.38 -7.54
CA VAL A 114 1.83 12.68 -8.20
C VAL A 114 1.30 12.52 -9.62
N SER A 115 0.36 13.38 -10.01
CA SER A 115 -0.22 13.44 -11.35
C SER A 115 -0.08 14.84 -11.96
N PRO A 116 0.40 15.00 -13.20
CA PRO A 116 0.46 16.29 -13.86
C PRO A 116 -0.94 16.90 -14.05
N GLU A 117 -1.09 18.22 -13.88
CA GLU A 117 -2.35 18.91 -14.15
C GLU A 117 -2.71 18.80 -15.65
N GLY A 118 -3.82 18.12 -15.95
CA GLY A 118 -4.30 17.91 -17.31
C GLY A 118 -4.05 16.50 -17.86
N ASN A 119 -3.21 15.68 -17.22
CA ASN A 119 -3.01 14.28 -17.58
C ASN A 119 -3.25 13.35 -16.38
N VAL A 120 -4.51 12.91 -16.22
CA VAL A 120 -4.94 12.02 -15.12
C VAL A 120 -4.44 10.58 -15.31
N GLY A 121 -3.93 10.25 -16.50
CA GLY A 121 -3.44 8.90 -16.83
C GLY A 121 -1.99 8.65 -16.40
N GLU A 122 -1.17 9.69 -16.25
CA GLU A 122 0.23 9.57 -15.82
C GLU A 122 0.33 9.80 -14.32
N LYS A 123 0.44 8.69 -13.60
CA LYS A 123 0.50 8.64 -12.14
C LYS A 123 1.86 8.13 -11.73
N ILE A 124 2.59 8.96 -10.99
CA ILE A 124 3.98 8.69 -10.65
C ILE A 124 4.09 8.55 -9.13
N PRO A 125 4.43 7.35 -8.63
CA PRO A 125 4.56 7.15 -7.20
C PRO A 125 5.82 7.82 -6.64
N ILE A 126 5.72 8.26 -5.40
CA ILE A 126 6.82 8.79 -4.61
C ILE A 126 7.62 7.61 -4.02
N LYS A 127 8.94 7.73 -3.98
CA LYS A 127 9.78 6.69 -3.37
C LYS A 127 9.48 6.52 -1.88
N PRO A 128 9.55 5.27 -1.37
CA PRO A 128 9.26 4.97 0.04
C PRO A 128 10.01 5.83 1.06
N SER A 129 11.26 6.21 0.77
CA SER A 129 12.10 7.04 1.65
C SER A 129 11.49 8.41 1.96
N PHE A 130 10.78 9.01 1.00
CA PHE A 130 10.11 10.29 1.18
C PHE A 130 8.68 10.10 1.70
N THR A 131 8.03 8.99 1.34
CA THR A 131 6.69 8.65 1.79
C THR A 131 6.59 8.58 3.32
N GLU A 132 7.56 7.95 3.99
CA GLU A 132 7.59 7.91 5.46
C GLU A 132 7.69 9.31 6.09
N LYS A 133 8.51 10.19 5.50
CA LYS A 133 8.66 11.59 5.93
C LYS A 133 7.34 12.34 5.82
N TYR A 134 6.61 12.17 4.72
CA TYR A 134 5.32 12.84 4.51
C TYR A 134 4.22 12.30 5.41
N LEU A 135 4.15 10.98 5.59
CA LEU A 135 3.20 10.36 6.52
C LEU A 135 3.44 10.81 7.97
N SER A 136 4.69 10.94 8.40
CA SER A 136 4.99 11.43 9.76
C SER A 136 4.64 12.91 9.97
N SER A 137 4.57 13.71 8.90
CA SER A 137 4.34 15.15 8.99
C SER A 137 2.87 15.53 8.91
N PHE A 138 2.04 14.72 8.23
CA PHE A 138 0.64 15.05 7.91
C PHE A 138 -0.36 13.92 8.21
N GLY A 139 0.11 12.74 8.65
CA GLY A 139 -0.70 11.56 8.97
C GLY A 139 -1.13 11.46 10.43
#